data_AF-A0A2G5E0T2-F1
#
_entry.id   AF-A0A2G5E0T2-F1
#
_cell.length_a   1.000
_cell.length_b   1.000
_cell.length_c   1.000
_cell.angle_alpha   90.00
_cell.angle_beta   90.00
_cell.angle_gamma   90.00
#
_symmetry.space_group_name_H-M   'P 1'
#
loop_
_entity.id
_entity.type
_entity.pdbx_description
1 polymer ?
#
loop_
_entity_poly.entity_id
_entity_poly.type
_entity_poly.pdbx_seq_one_letter_code
_entity_poly.pdbx_strand_id
1 'polypeptide(L)'
;MEIVSEDRIEEDVSNKKPNLFENSQVLKLQYDELLAKFEELRLRSVVMEDKLIDVKQQRDDVLKQNIDLVKSVEDISSERDVLQGKLQEFEISAKEREEELIKERDDEIKDKLEVVEENSKRIRVFSRSLNSIKECLLRAIEEIDEEKTEKNVEMDELNLDELDLVDEESKDFFMEISSVYKLVTKAGLRLKEYKEKRKKEKRELENSVVSLTEENRDINSLLRIALVEKEEVEKNLSRLKESGEQKKITILQFAERGLQKVGFGFIMGASSGDTVDDEVSTTAEKSESSECEEEVVSLVSTVEKIMKNLRVEIVQLKQSLEEYRSDNSELQILTKKQAKKIAECSAYISNLEERENRAAKNVEQLVTEITRLQEEVERWREACELEVEAGKHVIKEYEREARIFREQLGKAKASLDTLNTKLKLKEQLAAAAVAAQEAAQKSLQVADRRAAELNNRIEELTRQLEVSESRGERNLRRKVRHICWPWRTLKVNPGDPMGRNAKRMVPEMQGLLHYRI
;
A
#
# COMPACT_ATOMS: atom_id res chain seq x y z
N MET A 1 51.10 -100.84 -9.79
CA MET A 1 52.46 -100.31 -9.91
C MET A 1 52.93 -100.08 -8.50
N GLU A 2 53.92 -100.74 -7.92
CA GLU A 2 54.93 -101.75 -8.29
C GLU A 2 55.14 -102.53 -6.96
N ILE A 3 54.91 -103.85 -6.87
CA ILE A 3 55.83 -104.97 -7.13
C ILE A 3 57.07 -104.98 -6.19
N VAL A 4 57.01 -105.94 -5.23
CA VAL A 4 58.10 -106.83 -4.73
C VAL A 4 59.13 -106.16 -3.81
N SER A 5 59.44 -106.68 -2.61
CA SER A 5 60.05 -108.00 -2.40
C SER A 5 59.66 -108.70 -1.09
N GLU A 6 59.41 -110.00 -1.24
CA GLU A 6 59.63 -111.01 -0.21
C GLU A 6 61.10 -111.00 0.24
N ASP A 7 61.34 -111.18 1.53
CA ASP A 7 62.37 -112.11 1.99
C ASP A 7 61.98 -112.68 3.36
N ARG A 8 61.87 -114.01 3.39
CA ARG A 8 61.81 -114.85 4.58
C ARG A 8 63.23 -114.99 5.13
N ILE A 9 63.43 -114.72 6.43
CA ILE A 9 64.39 -115.47 7.24
C ILE A 9 63.76 -115.76 8.60
N GLU A 10 63.98 -117.00 9.02
CA GLU A 10 63.44 -117.76 10.12
C GLU A 10 63.87 -117.28 11.52
N GLU A 11 63.04 -117.68 12.49
CA GLU A 11 63.38 -118.07 13.87
C GLU A 11 64.39 -117.21 14.67
N ASP A 12 63.88 -116.48 15.67
CA ASP A 12 64.20 -116.85 17.05
C ASP A 12 63.12 -116.36 18.03
N VAL A 13 62.37 -117.31 18.58
CA VAL A 13 61.43 -117.11 19.67
C VAL A 13 62.20 -117.31 20.97
N SER A 14 62.66 -116.23 21.60
CA SER A 14 63.00 -116.29 23.02
C SER A 14 62.98 -114.91 23.68
N ASN A 15 62.34 -114.85 24.85
CA ASN A 15 62.28 -113.75 25.83
C ASN A 15 61.40 -112.53 25.54
N LYS A 16 60.08 -112.77 25.46
CA LYS A 16 59.08 -111.81 25.98
C LYS A 16 58.95 -111.96 27.49
N LYS A 17 59.57 -111.06 28.26
CA LYS A 17 59.03 -110.63 29.56
C LYS A 17 58.42 -109.23 29.35
N PRO A 18 57.09 -109.06 29.41
CA PRO A 18 56.53 -107.72 29.47
C PRO A 18 56.88 -107.10 30.83
N ASN A 19 57.47 -105.91 30.80
CA ASN A 19 57.84 -105.14 31.98
C ASN A 19 56.55 -104.64 32.69
N LEU A 20 55.92 -105.52 33.47
CA LEU A 20 54.66 -105.28 34.19
C LEU A 20 54.74 -104.09 35.17
N PHE A 21 55.95 -103.72 35.60
CA PHE A 21 56.18 -102.62 36.54
C PHE A 21 56.14 -101.24 35.87
N GLU A 22 56.68 -101.12 34.65
CA GLU A 22 56.66 -99.86 33.87
C GLU A 22 55.25 -99.54 33.37
N ASN A 23 54.51 -100.55 32.91
CA ASN A 23 53.11 -100.36 32.49
C ASN A 23 52.20 -99.94 33.65
N SER A 24 52.45 -100.42 34.88
CA SER A 24 51.68 -100.01 36.06
C SER A 24 51.96 -98.57 36.48
N GLN A 25 53.20 -98.09 36.33
CA GLN A 25 53.55 -96.69 36.63
C GLN A 25 52.98 -95.73 35.58
N VAL A 26 53.04 -96.09 34.30
CA VAL A 26 52.45 -95.30 33.21
C VAL A 26 50.93 -95.17 33.39
N LEU A 27 50.24 -96.27 33.76
CA LEU A 27 48.80 -96.24 33.99
C LEU A 27 48.42 -95.33 35.18
N LYS A 28 49.25 -95.32 36.23
CA LYS A 28 49.04 -94.48 37.41
C LYS A 28 49.24 -92.99 37.09
N LEU A 29 50.28 -92.65 36.32
CA LEU A 29 50.50 -91.29 35.84
C LEU A 29 49.35 -90.81 34.94
N GLN A 30 48.83 -91.67 34.05
CA GLN A 30 47.67 -91.35 33.22
C GLN A 30 46.39 -91.14 34.04
N TYR A 31 46.19 -91.94 35.10
CA TYR A 31 45.06 -91.77 36.02
C TYR A 31 45.16 -90.48 36.83
N ASP A 32 46.35 -90.16 37.36
CA ASP A 32 46.60 -88.91 38.10
C ASP A 32 46.44 -87.68 37.19
N GLU A 33 46.87 -87.76 35.92
CA GLU A 33 46.64 -86.71 34.91
C GLU A 33 45.15 -86.54 34.57
N LEU A 34 44.41 -87.64 34.48
CA LEU A 34 42.96 -87.62 34.23
C LEU A 34 42.20 -87.00 35.43
N LEU A 35 42.59 -87.33 36.65
CA LEU A 35 42.03 -86.73 37.87
C LEU A 35 42.30 -85.22 37.92
N ALA A 36 43.52 -84.79 37.61
CA ALA A 36 43.86 -83.36 37.55
C ALA A 36 43.00 -82.61 36.52
N LYS A 37 42.78 -83.19 35.32
CA LYS A 37 41.90 -82.61 34.29
C LYS A 37 40.43 -82.59 34.74
N PHE A 38 39.97 -83.62 35.45
CA PHE A 38 38.61 -83.66 35.98
C PHE A 38 38.39 -82.58 37.06
N GLU A 39 39.36 -82.39 37.96
CA GLU A 39 39.33 -81.32 38.96
C GLU A 39 39.37 -79.93 38.32
N GLU A 40 40.19 -79.73 37.28
CA GLU A 40 40.22 -78.48 36.50
C GLU A 40 38.85 -78.21 35.83
N LEU A 41 38.26 -79.21 35.18
CA LEU A 41 36.92 -79.09 34.58
C LEU A 41 35.86 -78.79 35.62
N ARG A 42 35.93 -79.40 36.80
CA ARG A 42 35.01 -79.13 37.91
C ARG A 42 35.14 -77.70 38.41
N LEU A 43 36.36 -77.20 38.62
CA LEU A 43 36.60 -75.80 39.00
C LEU A 43 36.10 -74.84 37.92
N ARG A 44 36.35 -75.15 36.65
CA ARG A 44 35.84 -74.36 35.52
C ARG A 44 34.31 -74.36 35.46
N SER A 45 33.65 -75.47 35.78
CA SER A 45 32.19 -75.56 35.87
C SER A 45 31.65 -74.60 36.95
N VAL A 46 32.24 -74.61 38.14
CA VAL A 46 31.84 -73.72 39.24
C VAL A 46 32.01 -72.25 38.84
N VAL A 47 33.14 -71.88 38.24
CA VAL A 47 33.37 -70.51 37.77
C VAL A 47 32.38 -70.09 36.67
N MET A 48 31.96 -71.01 35.80
CA MET A 48 30.93 -70.74 34.80
C MET A 48 29.53 -70.59 35.44
N GLU A 49 29.22 -71.36 36.48
CA GLU A 49 27.98 -71.22 37.25
C GLU A 49 27.90 -69.85 37.95
N ASP A 50 28.99 -69.40 38.59
CA ASP A 50 29.06 -68.08 39.22
C ASP A 50 28.86 -66.96 38.19
N LYS A 51 29.55 -67.03 37.04
CA LYS A 51 29.35 -66.07 35.94
C LYS A 51 27.92 -66.07 35.41
N LEU A 52 27.25 -67.22 35.40
CA LEU A 52 25.87 -67.33 34.96
C LEU A 52 24.91 -66.69 35.97
N ILE A 53 25.23 -66.72 37.26
CA ILE A 53 24.50 -65.99 38.31
C ILE A 53 24.69 -64.47 38.13
N ASP A 54 25.92 -64.00 37.92
CA ASP A 54 26.21 -62.58 37.70
C ASP A 54 25.46 -62.03 36.47
N VAL A 55 25.47 -62.77 35.36
CA VAL A 55 24.74 -62.39 34.14
C VAL A 55 23.23 -62.34 34.37
N LYS A 56 22.68 -63.27 35.16
CA LYS A 56 21.25 -63.22 35.54
C LYS A 56 20.94 -61.99 36.39
N GLN A 57 21.77 -61.66 37.36
CA GLN A 57 21.60 -60.46 38.20
C GLN A 57 21.67 -59.19 37.36
N GLN A 58 22.68 -59.06 36.49
CA GLN A 58 22.79 -57.92 35.56
C GLN A 58 21.56 -57.80 34.65
N ARG A 59 21.07 -58.92 34.11
CA ARG A 59 19.85 -58.93 33.30
C ARG A 59 18.66 -58.42 34.12
N ASP A 60 18.50 -58.89 35.35
CA ASP A 60 17.36 -58.52 36.19
C ASP A 60 17.42 -57.04 36.62
N ASP A 61 18.62 -56.49 36.84
CA ASP A 61 18.79 -55.06 37.14
C ASP A 61 18.56 -54.18 35.92
N VAL A 62 19.00 -54.61 34.73
CA VAL A 62 18.66 -53.93 33.46
C VAL A 62 17.15 -53.98 33.21
N LEU A 63 16.49 -55.09 33.52
CA LEU A 63 15.02 -55.20 33.41
C LEU A 63 14.30 -54.22 34.33
N LYS A 64 14.76 -54.06 35.59
CA LYS A 64 14.20 -53.06 36.51
C LYS A 64 14.39 -51.64 35.98
N GLN A 65 15.60 -51.29 35.54
CA GLN A 65 15.88 -49.97 34.97
C GLN A 65 15.01 -49.69 33.73
N ASN A 66 14.80 -50.70 32.87
CA ASN A 66 13.94 -50.56 31.70
C ASN A 66 12.48 -50.32 32.11
N ILE A 67 11.97 -51.02 33.14
CA ILE A 67 10.62 -50.78 33.68
C ILE A 67 10.49 -49.35 34.21
N ASP A 68 11.47 -48.85 34.95
CA ASP A 68 11.43 -47.49 35.51
C ASP A 68 11.53 -46.41 34.41
N LEU A 69 12.33 -46.66 33.36
CA LEU A 69 12.39 -45.79 32.18
C LEU A 69 11.07 -45.77 31.42
N VAL A 70 10.43 -46.93 31.22
CA VAL A 70 9.11 -47.01 30.56
C VAL A 70 8.07 -46.20 31.31
N LYS A 71 8.00 -46.33 32.64
CA LYS A 71 7.10 -45.50 33.47
C LYS A 71 7.39 -44.01 33.33
N SER A 72 8.67 -43.62 33.38
CA SER A 72 9.06 -42.22 33.22
C SER A 72 8.65 -41.66 31.84
N VAL A 73 8.75 -42.48 30.80
CA VAL A 73 8.31 -42.11 29.44
C VAL A 73 6.78 -42.01 29.35
N GLU A 74 6.04 -42.91 30.00
CA GLU A 74 4.58 -42.85 30.08
C GLU A 74 4.11 -41.58 30.80
N ASP A 75 4.73 -41.24 31.93
CA ASP A 75 4.42 -40.02 32.69
C ASP A 75 4.68 -38.76 31.84
N ILE A 76 5.86 -38.65 31.22
CA ILE A 76 6.20 -37.54 30.31
C ILE A 76 5.25 -37.47 29.12
N SER A 77 4.85 -38.63 28.56
CA SER A 77 3.88 -38.67 27.47
C SER A 77 2.53 -38.11 27.91
N SER A 78 2.07 -38.48 29.11
CA SER A 78 0.80 -37.97 29.65
C SER A 78 0.83 -36.46 29.88
N GLU A 79 1.94 -35.93 30.41
CA GLU A 79 2.12 -34.48 30.59
C GLU A 79 2.15 -33.73 29.25
N ARG A 80 2.85 -34.29 28.25
CA ARG A 80 2.88 -33.73 26.89
C ARG A 80 1.47 -33.67 26.31
N ASP A 81 0.68 -34.73 26.45
CA ASP A 81 -0.66 -34.79 25.88
C ASP A 81 -1.60 -33.77 26.56
N VAL A 82 -1.46 -33.57 27.87
CA VAL A 82 -2.18 -32.51 28.61
C VAL A 82 -1.76 -31.11 28.15
N LEU A 83 -0.46 -30.86 27.97
CA LEU A 83 0.04 -29.57 27.47
C LEU A 83 -0.41 -29.32 26.03
N GLN A 84 -0.45 -30.36 25.20
CA GLN A 84 -0.94 -30.26 23.83
C GLN A 84 -2.43 -29.90 23.79
N GLY A 85 -3.25 -30.48 24.67
CA GLY A 85 -4.66 -30.09 24.83
C GLY A 85 -4.82 -28.62 25.22
N LYS A 86 -4.06 -28.16 26.23
CA LYS A 86 -4.08 -26.75 26.64
C LYS A 86 -3.64 -25.80 25.53
N LEU A 87 -2.61 -26.16 24.75
CA LEU A 87 -2.17 -25.37 23.61
C LEU A 87 -3.25 -25.24 22.54
N GLN A 88 -3.98 -26.32 22.24
CA GLN A 88 -5.10 -26.28 21.31
C GLN A 88 -6.24 -25.39 21.83
N GLU A 89 -6.58 -25.46 23.12
CA GLU A 89 -7.58 -24.58 23.75
C GLU A 89 -7.16 -23.11 23.66
N PHE A 90 -5.90 -22.79 23.96
CA PHE A 90 -5.36 -21.43 23.81
C PHE A 90 -5.35 -20.96 22.35
N GLU A 91 -5.02 -21.83 21.40
CA GLU A 91 -5.03 -21.50 19.97
C GLU A 91 -6.45 -21.19 19.48
N ILE A 92 -7.45 -21.98 19.90
CA ILE A 92 -8.86 -21.72 19.57
C ILE A 92 -9.31 -20.40 20.19
N SER A 93 -9.05 -20.18 21.48
CA SER A 93 -9.42 -18.91 22.15
C SER A 93 -8.71 -17.69 21.55
N ALA A 94 -7.47 -17.84 21.08
CA ALA A 94 -6.75 -16.78 20.40
C ALA A 94 -7.39 -16.44 19.05
N LYS A 95 -7.72 -17.46 18.24
CA LYS A 95 -8.43 -17.28 16.96
C LYS A 95 -9.80 -16.64 17.14
N GLU A 96 -10.57 -17.06 18.15
CA GLU A 96 -11.87 -16.46 18.44
C GLU A 96 -11.76 -14.97 18.78
N ARG A 97 -10.80 -14.57 19.64
CA ARG A 97 -10.55 -13.15 19.93
C ARG A 97 -10.08 -12.38 18.69
N GLU A 98 -9.22 -12.98 17.87
CA GLU A 98 -8.74 -12.35 16.64
C GLU A 98 -9.90 -12.11 15.66
N GLU A 99 -10.79 -13.08 15.47
CA GLU A 99 -11.98 -12.95 14.63
C GLU A 99 -12.97 -11.89 15.17
N GLU A 100 -13.14 -11.79 16.49
CA GLU A 100 -13.95 -10.73 17.11
C GLU A 100 -13.37 -9.34 16.86
N LEU A 101 -12.05 -9.17 17.03
CA LEU A 101 -11.38 -7.90 16.76
C LEU A 101 -11.44 -7.54 15.27
N ILE A 102 -11.31 -8.51 14.37
CA ILE A 102 -11.46 -8.26 12.93
C ILE A 102 -12.87 -7.76 12.61
N LYS A 103 -13.91 -8.41 13.17
CA LYS A 103 -15.30 -7.96 12.97
C LYS A 103 -15.55 -6.56 13.51
N GLU A 104 -15.08 -6.26 14.72
CA GLU A 104 -15.23 -4.93 15.32
C GLU A 104 -14.54 -3.85 14.47
N ARG A 105 -13.34 -4.15 13.93
CA ARG A 105 -12.62 -3.24 13.03
C ARG A 105 -13.31 -3.08 11.68
N ASP A 106 -13.84 -4.15 11.11
CA ASP A 106 -14.57 -4.11 9.84
C ASP A 106 -15.85 -3.29 9.97
N ASP A 107 -16.60 -3.44 11.07
CA ASP A 107 -17.78 -2.65 11.38
C ASP A 107 -17.40 -1.16 11.58
N GLU A 108 -16.32 -0.86 12.34
CA GLU A 108 -15.83 0.52 12.51
C GLU A 108 -15.39 1.16 11.18
N ILE A 109 -14.73 0.40 10.30
CA ILE A 109 -14.33 0.87 8.98
C ILE A 109 -15.55 1.14 8.12
N LYS A 110 -16.56 0.26 8.16
CA LYS A 110 -17.78 0.40 7.39
C LYS A 110 -18.56 1.67 7.79
N ASP A 111 -18.72 1.90 9.08
CA ASP A 111 -19.37 3.11 9.60
C ASP A 111 -18.62 4.38 9.17
N LYS A 112 -17.29 4.38 9.25
CA LYS A 112 -16.46 5.50 8.78
C LYS A 112 -16.56 5.70 7.26
N LEU A 113 -16.65 4.62 6.49
CA LEU A 113 -16.77 4.69 5.03
C LEU A 113 -18.09 5.33 4.62
N GLU A 114 -19.20 4.98 5.28
CA GLU A 114 -20.53 5.54 5.04
C GLU A 114 -20.54 7.06 5.29
N VAL A 115 -19.98 7.50 6.42
CA VAL A 115 -19.83 8.94 6.75
C VAL A 115 -18.96 9.67 5.72
N VAL A 116 -17.88 9.06 5.23
CA VAL A 116 -17.02 9.66 4.21
C VAL A 116 -17.75 9.76 2.87
N GLU A 117 -18.56 8.77 2.50
CA GLU A 117 -19.32 8.77 1.25
C GLU A 117 -20.42 9.85 1.26
N GLU A 118 -21.13 10.00 2.39
CA GLU A 118 -22.10 11.08 2.60
C GLU A 118 -21.43 12.47 2.55
N ASN A 119 -20.29 12.64 3.21
CA ASN A 119 -19.52 13.89 3.16
C ASN A 119 -19.02 14.20 1.73
N SER A 120 -18.61 13.19 0.97
CA SER A 120 -18.19 13.35 -0.43
C SER A 120 -19.34 13.80 -1.33
N LYS A 121 -20.54 13.21 -1.16
CA LYS A 121 -21.76 13.65 -1.85
C LYS A 121 -22.07 15.11 -1.51
N ARG A 122 -22.01 15.47 -0.21
CA ARG A 122 -22.23 16.83 0.29
C ARG A 122 -21.28 17.86 -0.34
N ILE A 123 -19.97 17.58 -0.33
CA ILE A 123 -18.94 18.46 -0.93
C ILE A 123 -19.18 18.65 -2.43
N ARG A 124 -19.64 17.61 -3.14
CA ARG A 124 -19.93 17.67 -4.57
C ARG A 124 -21.08 18.63 -4.87
N VAL A 125 -22.19 18.55 -4.13
CA VAL A 125 -23.34 19.46 -4.33
C VAL A 125 -22.94 20.90 -3.99
N PHE A 126 -22.21 21.14 -2.90
CA PHE A 126 -21.70 22.48 -2.57
C PHE A 126 -20.81 23.07 -3.65
N SER A 127 -19.87 22.27 -4.17
CA SER A 127 -18.97 22.71 -5.24
C SER A 127 -19.72 23.13 -6.50
N ARG A 128 -20.81 22.41 -6.83
CA ARG A 128 -21.67 22.75 -7.97
C ARG A 128 -22.36 24.10 -7.77
N SER A 129 -22.97 24.33 -6.61
CA SER A 129 -23.67 25.58 -6.30
C SER A 129 -22.73 26.79 -6.26
N LEU A 130 -21.54 26.64 -5.67
CA LEU A 130 -20.53 27.71 -5.63
C LEU A 130 -20.00 28.04 -7.04
N ASN A 131 -19.84 27.03 -7.90
CA ASN A 131 -19.47 27.26 -9.30
C ASN A 131 -20.54 28.05 -10.05
N SER A 132 -21.82 27.77 -9.85
CA SER A 132 -22.91 28.55 -10.45
C SER A 132 -22.87 30.02 -10.01
N ILE A 133 -22.62 30.30 -8.72
CA ILE A 133 -22.45 31.66 -8.21
C ILE A 133 -21.22 32.34 -8.84
N LYS A 134 -20.10 31.63 -8.92
CA LYS A 134 -18.86 32.12 -9.55
C LYS A 134 -19.11 32.50 -11.02
N GLU A 135 -19.81 31.67 -11.79
CA GLU A 135 -20.16 31.96 -13.18
C GLU A 135 -21.09 33.17 -13.32
N CYS A 136 -22.02 33.37 -12.38
CA CYS A 136 -22.87 34.57 -12.35
C CYS A 136 -22.06 35.83 -12.08
N LEU A 137 -21.14 35.80 -11.12
CA LEU A 137 -20.27 36.92 -10.80
C LEU A 137 -19.31 37.24 -11.94
N LEU A 138 -18.71 36.22 -12.57
CA LEU A 138 -17.84 36.42 -13.73
C LEU A 138 -18.60 37.10 -14.87
N ARG A 139 -19.82 36.66 -15.18
CA ARG A 139 -20.67 37.33 -16.19
C ARG A 139 -20.98 38.78 -15.81
N ALA A 140 -21.31 39.05 -14.55
CA ALA A 140 -21.56 40.41 -14.10
C ALA A 140 -20.32 41.30 -14.23
N ILE A 141 -19.11 40.77 -13.97
CA ILE A 141 -17.84 41.48 -14.16
C ILE A 141 -17.58 41.72 -15.66
N GLU A 142 -17.74 40.69 -16.50
CA GLU A 142 -17.61 40.82 -17.96
C GLU A 142 -18.62 41.81 -18.55
N GLU A 143 -19.81 41.94 -17.97
CA GLU A 143 -20.81 42.95 -18.39
C GLU A 143 -20.40 44.39 -18.02
N ILE A 144 -19.53 44.59 -17.02
CA ILE A 144 -18.96 45.89 -16.63
C ILE A 144 -17.85 46.29 -17.60
N ASP A 145 -16.99 45.34 -17.99
CA ASP A 145 -15.97 45.59 -19.01
C ASP A 145 -16.65 45.79 -20.37
N GLU A 146 -16.58 47.00 -20.91
CA GLU A 146 -17.31 47.43 -22.11
C GLU A 146 -16.91 46.68 -23.40
N GLU A 147 -16.04 45.67 -23.32
CA GLU A 147 -15.31 45.12 -24.44
C GLU A 147 -15.91 43.86 -25.09
N LYS A 148 -16.87 43.13 -24.47
CA LYS A 148 -17.36 41.86 -25.07
C LYS A 148 -18.87 41.64 -25.07
N THR A 149 -19.28 41.08 -26.20
CA THR A 149 -20.62 40.81 -26.71
C THR A 149 -21.47 39.91 -25.81
N GLU A 150 -22.75 40.29 -25.71
CA GLU A 150 -23.89 39.48 -25.26
C GLU A 150 -23.78 38.03 -25.75
N LYS A 151 -23.47 37.11 -24.83
CA LYS A 151 -23.76 35.70 -24.97
C LYS A 151 -24.79 35.32 -23.91
N ASN A 152 -26.05 35.26 -24.31
CA ASN A 152 -27.11 34.65 -23.52
C ASN A 152 -26.90 33.13 -23.54
N VAL A 153 -26.40 32.60 -22.42
CA VAL A 153 -26.55 31.19 -22.07
C VAL A 153 -27.56 31.16 -20.94
N GLU A 154 -28.67 30.47 -21.19
CA GLU A 154 -29.73 30.24 -20.22
C GLU A 154 -29.14 29.67 -18.93
N MET A 155 -29.59 30.25 -17.82
CA MET A 155 -29.17 29.86 -16.48
C MET A 155 -29.91 28.59 -16.11
N ASP A 156 -29.15 27.51 -15.94
CA ASP A 156 -29.65 26.28 -15.33
C ASP A 156 -30.10 26.62 -13.91
N GLU A 157 -31.40 26.59 -13.72
CA GLU A 157 -32.06 26.74 -12.44
C GLU A 157 -31.49 25.65 -11.52
N LEU A 158 -31.00 26.05 -10.34
CA LEU A 158 -30.44 25.10 -9.37
C LEU A 158 -31.50 24.03 -9.13
N ASN A 159 -31.25 22.80 -9.60
CA ASN A 159 -32.16 21.66 -9.41
C ASN A 159 -32.32 21.45 -7.90
N LEU A 160 -33.43 21.96 -7.35
CA LEU A 160 -33.77 21.88 -5.93
C LEU A 160 -34.04 20.44 -5.47
N ASP A 161 -34.24 19.51 -6.40
CA ASP A 161 -34.56 18.11 -6.11
C ASP A 161 -33.38 17.34 -5.47
N GLU A 162 -32.15 17.88 -5.52
CA GLU A 162 -30.95 17.27 -4.91
C GLU A 162 -30.72 17.69 -3.44
N LEU A 163 -31.61 18.53 -2.88
CA LEU A 163 -31.50 19.10 -1.54
C LEU A 163 -32.01 18.17 -0.42
N ASP A 164 -32.76 17.11 -0.77
CA ASP A 164 -33.30 16.12 0.18
C ASP A 164 -32.22 15.20 0.78
N LEU A 165 -30.98 15.31 0.30
CA LEU A 165 -29.83 14.49 0.71
C LEU A 165 -28.95 15.15 1.79
N VAL A 166 -29.37 16.26 2.39
CA VAL A 166 -28.48 17.06 3.25
C VAL A 166 -29.08 17.40 4.61
N ASP A 167 -28.30 17.15 5.66
CA ASP A 167 -28.62 17.40 7.08
C ASP A 167 -29.14 18.83 7.33
N GLU A 168 -29.90 19.01 8.43
CA GLU A 168 -30.40 20.33 8.89
C GLU A 168 -29.33 21.42 8.90
N GLU A 169 -28.12 21.16 9.41
CA GLU A 169 -27.02 22.14 9.39
C GLU A 169 -26.59 22.56 7.98
N SER A 170 -26.69 21.64 7.01
CA SER A 170 -26.34 21.93 5.63
C SER A 170 -27.46 22.66 4.91
N LYS A 171 -28.72 22.49 5.32
CA LYS A 171 -29.85 23.27 4.79
C LYS A 171 -29.67 24.76 5.06
N ASP A 172 -29.22 25.12 6.26
CA ASP A 172 -28.93 26.52 6.61
C ASP A 172 -27.87 27.12 5.67
N PHE A 173 -26.80 26.37 5.39
CA PHE A 173 -25.78 26.80 4.45
C PHE A 173 -26.27 26.88 3.00
N PHE A 174 -27.12 25.94 2.56
CA PHE A 174 -27.77 26.01 1.24
C PHE A 174 -28.72 27.20 1.11
N MET A 175 -29.45 27.52 2.18
CA MET A 175 -30.29 28.71 2.24
C MET A 175 -29.45 29.98 2.10
N GLU A 176 -28.28 30.02 2.73
CA GLU A 176 -27.33 31.13 2.59
C GLU A 176 -26.77 31.21 1.15
N ILE A 177 -26.32 30.10 0.55
CA ILE A 177 -25.89 30.04 -0.87
C ILE A 177 -27.01 30.51 -1.81
N SER A 178 -28.25 30.06 -1.60
CA SER A 178 -29.41 30.48 -2.40
C SER A 178 -29.68 31.98 -2.24
N SER A 179 -29.53 32.52 -1.02
CA SER A 179 -29.64 33.95 -0.76
C SER A 179 -28.57 34.76 -1.48
N VAL A 180 -27.32 34.28 -1.50
CA VAL A 180 -26.20 34.88 -2.22
C VAL A 180 -26.49 34.86 -3.73
N TYR A 181 -26.94 33.73 -4.27
CA TYR A 181 -27.31 33.62 -5.68
C TYR A 181 -28.43 34.60 -6.08
N LYS A 182 -29.47 34.72 -5.25
CA LYS A 182 -30.55 35.73 -5.43
C LYS A 182 -30.01 37.17 -5.35
N LEU A 183 -29.05 37.43 -4.48
CA LEU A 183 -28.42 38.74 -4.36
C LEU A 183 -27.59 39.07 -5.61
N VAL A 184 -26.80 38.11 -6.10
CA VAL A 184 -25.95 38.24 -7.30
C VAL A 184 -26.81 38.46 -8.55
N THR A 185 -27.88 37.70 -8.73
CA THR A 185 -28.81 37.88 -9.86
C THR A 185 -29.49 39.25 -9.81
N LYS A 186 -29.93 39.70 -8.62
CA LYS A 186 -30.47 41.05 -8.42
C LYS A 186 -29.45 42.16 -8.71
N ALA A 187 -28.20 41.97 -8.29
CA ALA A 187 -27.10 42.90 -8.58
C ALA A 187 -26.82 42.99 -10.09
N GLY A 188 -26.80 41.85 -10.79
CA GLY A 188 -26.67 41.79 -12.25
C GLY A 188 -27.80 42.55 -12.97
N LEU A 189 -29.05 42.41 -12.54
CA LEU A 189 -30.17 43.18 -13.09
C LEU A 189 -30.02 44.69 -12.86
N ARG A 190 -29.64 45.11 -11.65
CA ARG A 190 -29.38 46.53 -11.34
C ARG A 190 -28.25 47.12 -12.17
N LEU A 191 -27.22 46.32 -12.45
CA LEU A 191 -26.12 46.73 -13.31
C LEU A 191 -26.60 46.95 -14.76
N LYS A 192 -27.46 46.08 -15.28
CA LYS A 192 -28.08 46.26 -16.61
C LYS A 192 -28.91 47.54 -16.68
N GLU A 193 -29.76 47.80 -15.69
CA GLU A 193 -30.54 49.05 -15.58
C GLU A 193 -29.63 50.29 -15.59
N TYR A 194 -28.55 50.27 -14.81
CA TYR A 194 -27.59 51.37 -14.74
C TYR A 194 -26.87 51.59 -16.08
N LYS A 195 -26.45 50.51 -16.76
CA LYS A 195 -25.81 50.56 -18.08
C LYS A 195 -26.75 51.17 -19.12
N GLU A 196 -28.02 50.79 -19.13
CA GLU A 196 -29.03 51.38 -20.01
C GLU A 196 -29.26 52.86 -19.74
N LYS A 197 -29.34 53.26 -18.46
CA LYS A 197 -29.49 54.66 -18.07
C LYS A 197 -28.29 55.48 -18.53
N ARG A 198 -27.07 54.99 -18.30
CA ARG A 198 -25.83 55.63 -18.77
C ARG A 198 -25.76 55.73 -20.31
N LYS A 199 -26.24 54.72 -21.03
CA LYS A 199 -26.37 54.76 -22.51
C LYS A 199 -27.43 55.77 -22.98
N LYS A 200 -28.51 55.99 -22.23
CA LYS A 200 -29.51 57.03 -22.54
C LYS A 200 -28.93 58.43 -22.30
N GLU A 201 -28.33 58.66 -21.14
CA GLU A 201 -27.66 59.92 -20.79
C GLU A 201 -26.54 60.26 -21.80
N LYS A 202 -25.71 59.27 -22.19
CA LYS A 202 -24.70 59.45 -23.24
C LYS A 202 -25.30 59.91 -24.56
N ARG A 203 -26.39 59.30 -25.02
CA ARG A 203 -27.10 59.70 -26.26
C ARG A 203 -27.70 61.10 -26.15
N GLU A 204 -28.26 61.46 -25.00
CA GLU A 204 -28.81 62.79 -24.77
C GLU A 204 -27.71 63.86 -24.79
N LEU A 205 -26.56 63.58 -24.18
CA LEU A 205 -25.39 64.45 -24.23
C LEU A 205 -24.84 64.56 -25.66
N GLU A 206 -24.72 63.45 -26.40
CA GLU A 206 -24.31 63.44 -27.80
C GLU A 206 -25.26 64.29 -28.66
N ASN A 207 -26.58 64.14 -28.51
CA ASN A 207 -27.58 64.94 -29.21
C ASN A 207 -27.48 66.44 -28.85
N SER A 208 -27.27 66.75 -27.57
CA SER A 208 -27.09 68.12 -27.10
C SER A 208 -25.83 68.76 -27.68
N VAL A 209 -24.72 68.01 -27.75
CA VAL A 209 -23.49 68.47 -28.41
C VAL A 209 -23.75 68.75 -29.89
N VAL A 210 -24.45 67.86 -30.61
CA VAL A 210 -24.80 68.08 -32.02
C VAL A 210 -25.65 69.35 -32.17
N SER A 211 -26.71 69.51 -31.37
CA SER A 211 -27.57 70.71 -31.38
C SER A 211 -26.77 72.00 -31.11
N LEU A 212 -25.89 72.01 -30.11
CA LEU A 212 -25.05 73.16 -29.79
C LEU A 212 -24.02 73.46 -30.89
N THR A 213 -23.55 72.44 -31.62
CA THR A 213 -22.67 72.66 -32.78
C THR A 213 -23.42 73.24 -33.98
N GLU A 214 -24.69 72.86 -34.17
CA GLU A 214 -25.58 73.44 -35.20
C GLU A 214 -25.94 74.89 -34.87
N GLU A 215 -26.35 75.19 -33.63
CA GLU A 215 -26.63 76.56 -33.18
C GLU A 215 -25.39 77.46 -33.30
N ASN A 216 -24.20 76.97 -32.92
CA ASN A 216 -22.96 77.72 -33.11
C ASN A 216 -22.68 77.99 -34.60
N ARG A 217 -23.04 77.06 -35.50
CA ARG A 217 -22.91 77.25 -36.94
C ARG A 217 -23.88 78.33 -37.45
N ASP A 218 -25.12 78.33 -36.95
CA ASP A 218 -26.14 79.32 -37.29
C ASP A 218 -25.79 80.72 -36.77
N ILE A 219 -25.34 80.84 -35.53
CA ILE A 219 -24.83 82.10 -34.95
C ILE A 219 -23.65 82.62 -35.78
N ASN A 220 -22.71 81.74 -36.16
CA ASN A 220 -21.59 82.12 -37.02
C ASN A 220 -22.06 82.61 -38.40
N SER A 221 -23.11 82.00 -38.97
CA SER A 221 -23.72 82.45 -40.22
C SER A 221 -24.38 83.83 -40.08
N LEU A 222 -25.14 84.07 -39.00
CA LEU A 222 -25.78 85.35 -38.71
C LEU A 222 -24.76 86.46 -38.48
N LEU A 223 -23.67 86.18 -37.76
CA LEU A 223 -22.57 87.13 -37.57
C LEU A 223 -21.92 87.51 -38.91
N ARG A 224 -21.73 86.56 -39.84
CA ARG A 224 -21.24 86.88 -41.18
C ARG A 224 -22.21 87.78 -41.95
N ILE A 225 -23.51 87.49 -41.89
CA ILE A 225 -24.53 88.32 -42.53
C ILE A 225 -24.53 89.73 -41.94
N ALA A 226 -24.55 89.86 -40.62
CA ALA A 226 -24.53 91.15 -39.92
C ALA A 226 -23.26 91.96 -40.22
N LEU A 227 -22.10 91.31 -40.32
CA LEU A 227 -20.85 91.95 -40.74
C LEU A 227 -20.93 92.47 -42.18
N VAL A 228 -21.50 91.69 -43.11
CA VAL A 228 -21.68 92.11 -44.51
C VAL A 228 -22.67 93.28 -44.62
N GLU A 229 -23.81 93.22 -43.91
CA GLU A 229 -24.79 94.32 -43.88
C GLU A 229 -24.19 95.60 -43.28
N LYS A 230 -23.39 95.47 -42.21
CA LYS A 230 -22.65 96.60 -41.61
C LYS A 230 -21.70 97.21 -42.63
N GLU A 231 -20.89 96.41 -43.33
CA GLU A 231 -19.99 96.90 -44.39
C GLU A 231 -20.75 97.60 -45.52
N GLU A 232 -21.93 97.09 -45.89
CA GLU A 232 -22.77 97.70 -46.93
C GLU A 232 -23.34 99.05 -46.47
N VAL A 233 -23.78 99.17 -45.23
CA VAL A 233 -24.22 100.44 -44.63
C VAL A 233 -23.06 101.44 -44.54
N GLU A 234 -21.86 101.01 -44.15
CA GLU A 234 -20.65 101.85 -44.14
C GLU A 234 -20.26 102.31 -45.56
N LYS A 235 -20.38 101.44 -46.57
CA LYS A 235 -20.20 101.79 -47.99
C LYS A 235 -21.26 102.79 -48.49
N ASN A 236 -22.51 102.64 -48.07
CA ASN A 236 -23.58 103.58 -48.42
C ASN A 236 -23.41 104.94 -47.73
N LEU A 237 -22.98 104.96 -46.46
CA LEU A 237 -22.65 106.18 -45.71
C LEU A 237 -21.46 106.94 -46.29
N SER A 238 -20.45 106.23 -46.80
CA SER A 238 -19.28 106.83 -47.45
C SER A 238 -19.59 107.39 -48.86
N ARG A 239 -20.69 106.96 -49.51
CA ARG A 239 -21.20 107.53 -50.77
C ARG A 239 -21.99 108.83 -50.60
N LEU A 240 -22.57 109.08 -49.42
CA LEU A 240 -23.13 110.40 -49.08
C LEU A 240 -21.98 111.36 -48.73
N LYS A 241 -21.49 112.09 -49.74
CA LYS A 241 -20.46 113.11 -49.58
C LYS A 241 -21.03 114.52 -49.80
N GLU A 242 -22.17 114.85 -49.18
CA GLU A 242 -22.76 116.19 -49.19
C GLU A 242 -23.72 116.42 -47.99
N SER A 243 -23.58 117.59 -47.35
CA SER A 243 -24.31 118.20 -46.21
C SER A 243 -24.51 117.39 -44.90
N GLY A 244 -24.13 117.99 -43.76
CA GLY A 244 -24.17 117.37 -42.42
C GLY A 244 -25.56 117.09 -41.86
N GLU A 245 -26.62 117.71 -42.39
CA GLU A 245 -28.00 117.55 -41.92
C GLU A 245 -28.73 116.40 -42.64
N GLN A 246 -28.52 116.19 -43.94
CA GLN A 246 -29.08 115.02 -44.66
C GLN A 246 -28.54 113.71 -44.08
N LYS A 247 -27.25 113.66 -43.70
CA LYS A 247 -26.66 112.49 -43.04
C LYS A 247 -27.38 112.12 -41.75
N LYS A 248 -27.69 113.09 -40.90
CA LYS A 248 -28.33 112.82 -39.60
C LYS A 248 -29.75 112.25 -39.74
N ILE A 249 -30.53 112.77 -40.70
CA ILE A 249 -31.90 112.31 -40.97
C ILE A 249 -31.91 110.90 -41.57
N THR A 250 -31.00 110.61 -42.51
CA THR A 250 -30.89 109.26 -43.09
C THR A 250 -30.35 108.21 -42.10
N ILE A 251 -29.42 108.57 -41.20
CA ILE A 251 -28.97 107.70 -40.11
C ILE A 251 -30.14 107.36 -39.17
N LEU A 252 -30.97 108.34 -38.82
CA LEU A 252 -32.17 108.12 -38.01
C LEU A 252 -33.19 107.22 -38.70
N GLN A 253 -33.46 107.42 -40.00
CA GLN A 253 -34.37 106.57 -40.76
C GLN A 253 -33.84 105.14 -40.96
N PHE A 254 -32.53 104.97 -41.09
CA PHE A 254 -31.92 103.64 -41.17
C PHE A 254 -31.95 102.92 -39.83
N ALA A 255 -31.65 103.63 -38.74
CA ALA A 255 -31.79 103.10 -37.38
C ALA A 255 -33.25 102.73 -37.07
N GLU A 256 -34.22 103.53 -37.51
CA GLU A 256 -35.65 103.28 -37.36
C GLU A 256 -36.12 102.05 -38.16
N ARG A 257 -35.68 101.90 -39.42
CA ARG A 257 -35.97 100.68 -40.21
C ARG A 257 -35.26 99.44 -39.68
N GLY A 258 -34.03 99.58 -39.17
CA GLY A 258 -33.29 98.52 -38.52
C GLY A 258 -34.03 98.01 -37.29
N LEU A 259 -34.46 98.92 -36.40
CA LEU A 259 -35.23 98.62 -35.19
C LEU A 259 -36.58 97.94 -35.49
N GLN A 260 -37.28 98.38 -36.55
CA GLN A 260 -38.54 97.74 -36.97
C GLN A 260 -38.33 96.31 -37.49
N LYS A 261 -37.23 96.03 -38.20
CA LYS A 261 -36.92 94.67 -38.69
C LYS A 261 -36.56 93.69 -37.57
N VAL A 262 -36.00 94.16 -36.46
CA VAL A 262 -35.73 93.35 -35.25
C VAL A 262 -36.85 93.41 -34.20
N GLY A 263 -38.02 93.96 -34.54
CA GLY A 263 -39.24 93.84 -33.72
C GLY A 263 -39.40 94.83 -32.56
N PHE A 264 -38.59 95.89 -32.48
CA PHE A 264 -38.75 96.95 -31.46
C PHE A 264 -39.66 98.08 -31.99
N GLY A 265 -40.98 97.87 -31.92
CA GLY A 265 -42.00 98.91 -32.21
C GLY A 265 -42.50 99.59 -30.92
N PHE A 266 -42.25 100.89 -30.80
CA PHE A 266 -42.78 101.74 -29.72
C PHE A 266 -44.32 101.82 -29.75
N ILE A 267 -44.98 101.39 -28.67
CA ILE A 267 -46.42 101.62 -28.42
C ILE A 267 -46.53 102.90 -27.59
N MET A 268 -47.02 103.99 -28.20
CA MET A 268 -47.38 105.22 -27.50
C MET A 268 -48.90 105.43 -27.63
N GLY A 269 -49.62 105.20 -26.54
CA GLY A 269 -51.05 105.42 -26.41
C GLY A 269 -51.34 106.10 -25.07
N ALA A 270 -51.78 107.35 -25.14
CA ALA A 270 -52.09 108.22 -24.02
C ALA A 270 -53.50 107.96 -23.47
N SER A 271 -53.65 107.95 -22.14
CA SER A 271 -54.91 108.32 -21.49
C SER A 271 -54.68 108.79 -20.05
N SER A 272 -55.05 110.06 -19.86
CA SER A 272 -55.32 110.86 -18.66
C SER A 272 -55.75 110.14 -17.37
N GLY A 273 -55.37 110.72 -16.23
CA GLY A 273 -55.91 110.45 -14.88
C GLY A 273 -54.82 110.56 -13.80
N ASP A 274 -54.47 111.77 -13.35
CA ASP A 274 -54.82 112.32 -12.03
C ASP A 274 -54.53 111.37 -10.84
N THR A 275 -53.49 111.69 -10.04
CA THR A 275 -53.58 112.05 -8.61
C THR A 275 -52.26 111.81 -7.85
N VAL A 276 -51.80 112.90 -7.21
CA VAL A 276 -51.32 112.98 -5.81
C VAL A 276 -49.87 112.54 -5.51
N ASP A 277 -49.06 113.59 -5.30
CA ASP A 277 -48.09 113.86 -4.21
C ASP A 277 -46.91 112.87 -4.02
N ASP A 278 -45.66 113.25 -3.80
CA ASP A 278 -44.98 114.49 -3.38
C ASP A 278 -43.48 114.20 -3.71
N GLU A 279 -42.80 114.92 -4.60
CA GLU A 279 -41.90 116.07 -4.31
C GLU A 279 -41.08 115.96 -3.00
N VAL A 280 -39.80 116.33 -2.86
CA VAL A 280 -38.75 116.95 -3.69
C VAL A 280 -37.49 116.91 -2.78
N SER A 281 -36.33 116.48 -3.27
CA SER A 281 -35.22 117.33 -3.69
C SER A 281 -34.68 118.34 -2.64
N THR A 282 -33.39 118.20 -2.36
CA THR A 282 -32.36 119.25 -2.26
C THR A 282 -32.75 120.65 -1.79
N THR A 283 -32.02 121.19 -0.81
CA THR A 283 -30.87 122.09 -1.01
C THR A 283 -30.34 122.60 0.33
N ALA A 284 -29.05 122.91 0.36
CA ALA A 284 -28.37 123.62 1.42
C ALA A 284 -28.68 125.11 1.35
N GLU A 285 -28.82 125.78 2.49
CA GLU A 285 -28.24 127.11 2.74
C GLU A 285 -28.28 127.48 4.23
N LYS A 286 -27.17 128.08 4.68
CA LYS A 286 -26.89 128.56 6.04
C LYS A 286 -27.81 129.71 6.45
N SER A 287 -28.25 129.73 7.71
CA SER A 287 -28.17 130.95 8.52
C SER A 287 -28.21 130.64 10.02
N GLU A 288 -27.42 131.43 10.74
CA GLU A 288 -26.99 131.34 12.12
C GLU A 288 -28.09 131.28 13.20
N SER A 289 -27.65 130.81 14.37
CA SER A 289 -28.26 130.99 15.71
C SER A 289 -29.24 129.91 16.18
N SER A 290 -28.71 128.75 16.61
CA SER A 290 -29.06 128.11 17.91
C SER A 290 -28.32 126.76 18.08
N GLU A 291 -27.00 126.80 17.99
CA GLU A 291 -26.09 125.68 18.27
C GLU A 291 -26.06 125.40 19.79
N CYS A 292 -26.82 124.42 20.30
CA CYS A 292 -26.59 123.78 21.61
C CYS A 292 -27.51 122.57 21.86
N GLU A 293 -28.62 122.43 21.14
CA GLU A 293 -29.56 121.32 21.36
C GLU A 293 -29.51 120.23 20.27
N GLU A 294 -29.30 120.57 19.00
CA GLU A 294 -29.39 119.62 17.88
C GLU A 294 -28.17 118.67 17.75
N GLU A 295 -26.96 119.15 18.08
CA GLU A 295 -25.75 118.30 18.15
C GLU A 295 -25.80 117.32 19.33
N VAL A 296 -26.41 117.73 20.45
CA VAL A 296 -26.59 116.86 21.63
C VAL A 296 -27.59 115.75 21.31
N VAL A 297 -28.69 116.05 20.61
CA VAL A 297 -29.65 115.03 20.16
C VAL A 297 -29.02 114.08 19.11
N SER A 298 -28.20 114.59 18.19
CA SER A 298 -27.45 113.76 17.22
C SER A 298 -26.41 112.86 17.90
N LEU A 299 -25.62 113.40 18.84
CA LEU A 299 -24.64 112.63 19.61
C LEU A 299 -25.33 111.55 20.46
N VAL A 300 -26.42 111.88 21.13
CA VAL A 300 -27.22 110.90 21.90
C VAL A 300 -27.75 109.80 20.98
N SER A 301 -28.23 110.12 19.78
CA SER A 301 -28.68 109.13 18.80
C SER A 301 -27.55 108.21 18.31
N THR A 302 -26.36 108.77 18.06
CA THR A 302 -25.18 107.96 17.67
C THR A 302 -24.72 107.04 18.81
N VAL A 303 -24.67 107.52 20.05
CA VAL A 303 -24.33 106.71 21.23
C VAL A 303 -25.38 105.63 21.48
N GLU A 304 -26.67 105.95 21.32
CA GLU A 304 -27.74 104.96 21.45
C GLU A 304 -27.65 103.87 20.39
N LYS A 305 -27.33 104.24 19.13
CA LYS A 305 -27.08 103.29 18.04
C LYS A 305 -25.86 102.42 18.32
N ILE A 306 -24.76 102.99 18.81
CA ILE A 306 -23.56 102.24 19.23
C ILE A 306 -23.90 101.28 20.38
N MET A 307 -24.64 101.72 21.39
CA MET A 307 -25.06 100.86 22.51
C MET A 307 -25.99 99.73 22.07
N LYS A 308 -26.93 99.97 21.16
CA LYS A 308 -27.79 98.92 20.58
C LYS A 308 -26.95 97.92 19.79
N ASN A 309 -26.01 98.39 18.96
CA ASN A 309 -25.10 97.53 18.22
C ASN A 309 -24.22 96.67 19.16
N LEU A 310 -23.61 97.27 20.17
CA LEU A 310 -22.81 96.56 21.18
C LEU A 310 -23.65 95.53 21.95
N ARG A 311 -24.92 95.84 22.28
CA ARG A 311 -25.82 94.88 22.93
C ARG A 311 -26.13 93.69 22.02
N VAL A 312 -26.37 93.91 20.74
CA VAL A 312 -26.56 92.83 19.75
C VAL A 312 -25.30 91.98 19.63
N GLU A 313 -24.13 92.61 19.52
CA GLU A 313 -22.84 91.91 19.45
C GLU A 313 -22.55 91.09 20.71
N ILE A 314 -22.84 91.61 21.91
CA ILE A 314 -22.72 90.86 23.17
C ILE A 314 -23.63 89.62 23.17
N VAL A 315 -24.86 89.73 22.65
CA VAL A 315 -25.78 88.59 22.55
C VAL A 315 -25.27 87.57 21.54
N GLN A 316 -24.79 88.01 20.37
CA GLN A 316 -24.20 87.14 19.35
C GLN A 316 -22.95 86.41 19.87
N LEU A 317 -22.04 87.11 20.55
CA LEU A 317 -20.85 86.51 21.14
C LEU A 317 -21.21 85.48 22.21
N LYS A 318 -22.19 85.76 23.07
CA LYS A 318 -22.69 84.78 24.05
C LYS A 318 -23.29 83.55 23.39
N GLN A 319 -24.07 83.73 22.34
CA GLN A 319 -24.63 82.62 21.58
C GLN A 319 -23.52 81.77 20.94
N SER A 320 -22.54 82.41 20.28
CA SER A 320 -21.40 81.70 19.70
C SER A 320 -20.59 80.94 20.75
N LEU A 321 -20.38 81.51 21.94
CA LEU A 321 -19.67 80.84 23.03
C LEU A 321 -20.43 79.59 23.50
N GLU A 322 -21.75 79.65 23.57
CA GLU A 322 -22.56 78.50 23.97
C GLU A 322 -22.59 77.42 22.88
N GLU A 323 -22.63 77.80 21.60
CA GLU A 323 -22.45 76.90 20.47
C GLU A 323 -21.08 76.19 20.54
N TYR A 324 -19.98 76.93 20.75
CA TYR A 324 -18.65 76.33 20.93
C TYR A 324 -18.56 75.39 22.14
N ARG A 325 -19.26 75.66 23.24
CA ARG A 325 -19.32 74.76 24.41
C ARG A 325 -20.09 73.49 24.11
N SER A 326 -21.20 73.61 23.37
CA SER A 326 -21.98 72.47 22.90
C SER A 326 -21.12 71.57 22.01
N ASP A 327 -20.47 72.15 20.99
CA ASP A 327 -19.59 71.42 20.07
C ASP A 327 -18.42 70.75 20.79
N ASN A 328 -17.79 71.45 21.75
CA ASN A 328 -16.71 70.87 22.55
C ASN A 328 -17.20 69.71 23.42
N SER A 329 -18.42 69.78 23.96
CA SER A 329 -19.03 68.69 24.72
C SER A 329 -19.31 67.46 23.83
N GLU A 330 -19.77 67.69 22.60
CA GLU A 330 -19.97 66.62 21.60
C GLU A 330 -18.64 65.96 21.20
N LEU A 331 -17.61 66.75 20.90
CA LEU A 331 -16.27 66.25 20.61
C LEU A 331 -15.70 65.43 21.78
N GLN A 332 -15.96 65.84 23.02
CA GLN A 332 -15.55 65.08 24.20
C GLN A 332 -16.26 63.72 24.27
N ILE A 333 -17.55 63.65 23.92
CA ILE A 333 -18.31 62.38 23.87
C ILE A 333 -17.76 61.48 22.75
N LEU A 334 -17.50 62.03 21.56
CA LEU A 334 -16.90 61.29 20.44
C LEU A 334 -15.51 60.74 20.81
N THR A 335 -14.68 61.56 21.46
CA THR A 335 -13.35 61.16 21.94
C THR A 335 -13.44 60.02 22.95
N LYS A 336 -14.37 60.10 23.91
CA LYS A 336 -14.62 59.01 24.88
C LYS A 336 -15.10 57.74 24.20
N LYS A 337 -15.99 57.84 23.21
CA LYS A 337 -16.44 56.69 22.41
C LYS A 337 -15.28 56.06 21.63
N GLN A 338 -14.42 56.87 21.03
CA GLN A 338 -13.25 56.40 20.30
C GLN A 338 -12.24 55.72 21.24
N ALA A 339 -11.95 56.33 22.40
CA ALA A 339 -11.08 55.73 23.41
C ALA A 339 -11.60 54.37 23.91
N LYS A 340 -12.93 54.25 24.12
CA LYS A 340 -13.56 52.97 24.49
C LYS A 340 -13.38 51.91 23.39
N LYS A 341 -13.64 52.27 22.13
CA LYS A 341 -13.44 51.36 20.99
C LYS A 341 -11.99 50.92 20.85
N ILE A 342 -11.03 51.83 21.05
CA ILE A 342 -9.60 51.50 21.01
C ILE A 342 -9.25 50.52 22.14
N ALA A 343 -9.75 50.74 23.36
CA ALA A 343 -9.54 49.83 24.48
C ALA A 343 -10.15 48.44 24.23
N GLU A 344 -11.36 48.37 23.68
CA GLU A 344 -12.02 47.12 23.29
C GLU A 344 -11.23 46.38 22.19
N CYS A 345 -10.79 47.09 21.15
CA CYS A 345 -9.96 46.51 20.09
C CYS A 345 -8.61 46.03 20.63
N SER A 346 -7.96 46.78 21.52
CA SER A 346 -6.70 46.39 22.14
C SER A 346 -6.84 45.12 22.98
N ALA A 347 -7.92 44.99 23.74
CA ALA A 347 -8.20 43.78 24.52
C ALA A 347 -8.46 42.56 23.61
N TYR A 348 -9.18 42.77 22.50
CA TYR A 348 -9.44 41.73 21.52
C TYR A 348 -8.15 41.25 20.84
N ILE A 349 -7.27 42.16 20.43
CA ILE A 349 -5.96 41.82 19.86
C ILE A 349 -5.13 41.01 20.86
N SER A 350 -5.05 41.44 22.12
CA SER A 350 -4.32 40.70 23.16
C SER A 350 -4.87 39.27 23.37
N ASN A 351 -6.19 39.08 23.34
CA ASN A 351 -6.79 37.75 23.42
C ASN A 351 -6.41 36.85 22.22
N LEU A 352 -6.38 37.43 21.01
CA LEU A 352 -5.96 36.71 19.81
C LEU A 352 -4.49 36.28 19.90
N GLU A 353 -3.60 37.18 20.34
CA GLU A 353 -2.18 36.88 20.54
C GLU A 353 -1.98 35.75 21.57
N GLU A 354 -2.73 35.76 22.67
CA GLU A 354 -2.67 34.65 23.63
C GLU A 354 -3.14 33.32 23.04
N ARG A 355 -4.22 33.35 22.25
CA ARG A 355 -4.74 32.15 21.59
C ARG A 355 -3.74 31.62 20.55
N GLU A 356 -3.10 32.49 19.79
CA GLU A 356 -2.03 32.16 18.86
C GLU A 356 -0.84 31.55 19.61
N ASN A 357 -0.39 32.17 20.70
CA ASN A 357 0.70 31.65 21.52
C ASN A 357 0.39 30.28 22.13
N ARG A 358 -0.85 30.04 22.57
CA ARG A 358 -1.29 28.71 23.05
C ARG A 358 -1.31 27.70 21.91
N ALA A 359 -1.80 28.07 20.73
CA ALA A 359 -1.81 27.19 19.56
C ALA A 359 -0.39 26.85 19.10
N ALA A 360 0.53 27.82 19.07
CA ALA A 360 1.93 27.61 18.71
C ALA A 360 2.61 26.61 19.65
N LYS A 361 2.44 26.76 20.98
CA LYS A 361 2.98 25.80 21.96
C LYS A 361 2.40 24.39 21.80
N ASN A 362 1.10 24.29 21.52
CA ASN A 362 0.47 22.99 21.28
C ASN A 362 1.03 22.33 20.02
N VAL A 363 1.24 23.10 18.94
CA VAL A 363 1.87 22.59 17.71
C VAL A 363 3.31 22.16 17.97
N GLU A 364 4.11 22.93 18.71
CA GLU A 364 5.48 22.54 19.08
C GLU A 364 5.50 21.22 19.86
N GLN A 365 4.59 21.05 20.83
CA GLN A 365 4.46 19.79 21.59
C GLN A 365 4.11 18.61 20.67
N LEU A 366 3.11 18.77 19.80
CA LEU A 366 2.73 17.73 18.84
C LEU A 366 3.89 17.39 17.89
N VAL A 367 4.66 18.37 17.43
CA VAL A 367 5.85 18.13 16.60
C VAL A 367 6.87 17.29 17.36
N THR A 368 7.16 17.61 18.63
CA THR A 368 8.10 16.80 19.44
C THR A 368 7.60 15.37 19.65
N GLU A 369 6.30 15.17 19.86
CA GLU A 369 5.70 13.85 20.00
C GLU A 369 5.77 13.05 18.69
N ILE A 370 5.46 13.69 17.56
CA ILE A 370 5.61 13.08 16.23
C ILE A 370 7.05 12.65 16.00
N THR A 371 8.05 13.49 16.30
CA THR A 371 9.46 13.12 16.12
C THR A 371 9.87 11.93 16.98
N ARG A 372 9.40 11.87 18.23
CA ARG A 372 9.65 10.74 19.13
C ARG A 372 9.01 9.45 18.62
N LEU A 373 7.78 9.52 18.11
CA LEU A 373 7.08 8.38 17.53
C LEU A 373 7.75 7.90 16.23
N GLN A 374 8.26 8.82 15.41
CA GLN A 374 9.04 8.48 14.23
C GLN A 374 10.31 7.70 14.59
N GLU A 375 11.08 8.16 15.58
CA GLU A 375 12.26 7.43 16.08
C GLU A 375 11.90 6.05 16.64
N GLU A 376 10.74 5.91 17.28
CA GLU A 376 10.25 4.62 17.76
C GLU A 376 9.88 3.68 16.59
N VAL A 377 9.17 4.19 15.58
CA VAL A 377 8.86 3.44 14.36
C VAL A 377 10.13 3.01 13.63
N GLU A 378 11.16 3.85 13.56
CA GLU A 378 12.46 3.48 13.00
C GLU A 378 13.14 2.36 13.80
N ARG A 379 13.14 2.44 15.13
CA ARG A 379 13.66 1.35 15.99
C ARG A 379 12.93 0.03 15.78
N TRP A 380 11.59 0.05 15.70
CA TRP A 380 10.80 -1.16 15.43
C TRP A 380 11.05 -1.71 14.03
N ARG A 381 11.23 -0.84 13.03
CA ARG A 381 11.60 -1.25 11.66
C ARG A 381 12.95 -1.97 11.65
N GLU A 382 13.98 -1.40 12.28
CA GLU A 382 15.30 -2.02 12.37
C GLU A 382 15.25 -3.38 13.09
N ALA A 383 14.49 -3.49 14.17
CA ALA A 383 14.30 -4.77 14.87
C ALA A 383 13.64 -5.83 13.96
N CYS A 384 12.58 -5.46 13.24
CA CYS A 384 11.93 -6.35 12.26
C CYS A 384 12.87 -6.78 11.13
N GLU A 385 13.72 -5.87 10.63
CA GLU A 385 14.70 -6.19 9.59
C GLU A 385 15.74 -7.22 10.09
N LEU A 386 16.24 -7.05 11.32
CA LEU A 386 17.16 -8.00 11.94
C LEU A 386 16.52 -9.37 12.17
N GLU A 387 15.26 -9.42 12.60
CA GLU A 387 14.52 -10.68 12.74
C GLU A 387 14.33 -11.39 11.39
N VAL A 388 14.02 -10.64 10.33
CA VAL A 388 13.92 -11.18 8.97
C VAL A 388 15.27 -11.71 8.49
N GLU A 389 16.37 -11.02 8.78
CA GLU A 389 17.72 -11.50 8.44
C GLU A 389 18.10 -12.76 9.22
N ALA A 390 17.79 -12.83 10.52
CA ALA A 390 17.96 -14.02 11.33
C ALA A 390 17.12 -15.19 10.79
N GLY A 391 15.85 -14.94 10.44
CA GLY A 391 14.97 -15.93 9.81
C GLY A 391 15.53 -16.46 8.49
N LYS A 392 16.06 -15.58 7.62
CA LYS A 392 16.75 -15.97 6.38
C LYS A 392 17.98 -16.84 6.66
N HIS A 393 18.75 -16.56 7.70
CA HIS A 393 19.89 -17.38 8.08
C HIS A 393 19.45 -18.80 8.47
N VAL A 394 18.44 -18.91 9.34
CA VAL A 394 17.87 -20.18 9.80
C VAL A 394 17.34 -21.02 8.63
N ILE A 395 16.60 -20.40 7.71
CA ILE A 395 16.11 -21.09 6.50
C ILE A 395 17.28 -21.65 5.67
N LYS A 396 18.34 -20.86 5.46
CA LYS A 396 19.54 -21.34 4.75
C LYS A 396 20.21 -22.52 5.45
N GLU A 397 20.15 -22.59 6.77
CA GLU A 397 20.67 -23.73 7.54
C GLU A 397 19.82 -24.98 7.31
N TYR A 398 18.50 -24.86 7.44
CA TYR A 398 17.59 -25.97 7.16
C TYR A 398 17.68 -26.45 5.71
N GLU A 399 17.89 -25.57 4.74
CA GLU A 399 18.12 -25.95 3.35
C GLU A 399 19.45 -26.70 3.15
N ARG A 400 20.50 -26.36 3.93
CA ARG A 400 21.76 -27.12 3.96
C ARG A 400 21.54 -28.52 4.52
N GLU A 401 20.87 -28.62 5.67
CA GLU A 401 20.57 -29.91 6.31
C GLU A 401 19.69 -30.80 5.43
N ALA A 402 18.62 -30.24 4.85
CA ALA A 402 17.74 -30.96 3.94
C ALA A 402 18.48 -31.46 2.69
N ARG A 403 19.48 -30.73 2.19
CA ARG A 403 20.36 -31.20 1.11
C ARG A 403 21.20 -32.39 1.55
N ILE A 404 21.83 -32.32 2.73
CA ILE A 404 22.63 -33.42 3.28
C ILE A 404 21.77 -34.67 3.48
N PHE A 405 20.59 -34.53 4.09
CA PHE A 405 19.67 -35.66 4.28
C PHE A 405 19.20 -36.26 2.97
N ARG A 406 18.89 -35.44 1.95
CA ARG A 406 18.55 -35.94 0.61
C ARG A 406 19.70 -36.73 -0.02
N GLU A 407 20.93 -36.26 0.13
CA GLU A 407 22.11 -36.97 -0.38
C GLU A 407 22.32 -38.32 0.35
N GLN A 408 22.20 -38.33 1.68
CA GLN A 408 22.30 -39.55 2.49
C GLN A 408 21.19 -40.55 2.14
N LEU A 409 19.95 -40.08 1.97
CA LEU A 409 18.83 -40.89 1.51
C LEU A 409 19.12 -41.49 0.12
N GLY A 410 19.69 -40.69 -0.80
CA GLY A 410 20.11 -41.16 -2.12
C GLY A 410 21.16 -42.28 -2.05
N LYS A 411 22.18 -42.12 -1.19
CA LYS A 411 23.21 -43.15 -0.96
C LYS A 411 22.63 -44.43 -0.36
N ALA A 412 21.70 -44.32 0.59
CA ALA A 412 21.02 -45.44 1.20
C ALA A 412 20.13 -46.20 0.19
N LYS A 413 19.37 -45.47 -0.64
CA LYS A 413 18.58 -46.05 -1.73
C LYS A 413 19.46 -46.81 -2.74
N ALA A 414 20.55 -46.19 -3.20
CA ALA A 414 21.49 -46.87 -4.10
C ALA A 414 22.08 -48.13 -3.47
N SER A 415 22.46 -48.07 -2.19
CA SER A 415 22.96 -49.23 -1.45
C SER A 415 21.90 -50.33 -1.36
N LEU A 416 20.66 -49.97 -1.04
CA LEU A 416 19.53 -50.91 -1.00
C LEU A 416 19.32 -51.58 -2.37
N ASP A 417 19.34 -50.84 -3.47
CA ASP A 417 19.19 -51.39 -4.82
C ASP A 417 20.31 -52.39 -5.16
N THR A 418 21.56 -52.11 -4.75
CA THR A 418 22.66 -53.08 -4.93
C THR A 418 22.48 -54.35 -4.09
N LEU A 419 21.91 -54.26 -2.89
CA LEU A 419 21.61 -55.42 -2.07
C LEU A 419 20.44 -56.22 -2.64
N ASN A 420 19.43 -55.53 -3.17
CA ASN A 420 18.24 -56.15 -3.76
C ASN A 420 18.61 -56.92 -5.05
N THR A 421 19.48 -56.35 -5.88
CA THR A 421 20.03 -57.06 -7.05
C THR A 421 20.88 -58.27 -6.66
N LYS A 422 21.72 -58.17 -5.62
CA LYS A 422 22.47 -59.31 -5.06
C LYS A 422 21.54 -60.39 -4.52
N LEU A 423 20.46 -60.02 -3.84
CA LEU A 423 19.46 -60.95 -3.34
C LEU A 423 18.80 -61.72 -4.49
N LYS A 424 18.35 -61.02 -5.54
CA LYS A 424 17.79 -61.64 -6.75
C LYS A 424 18.77 -62.62 -7.41
N LEU A 425 20.06 -62.28 -7.49
CA LEU A 425 21.07 -63.19 -8.02
C LEU A 425 21.25 -64.45 -7.13
N LYS A 426 21.20 -64.29 -5.80
CA LYS A 426 21.23 -65.44 -4.87
C LYS A 426 19.99 -66.32 -4.99
N GLU A 427 18.81 -65.72 -5.15
CA GLU A 427 17.56 -66.45 -5.42
C GLU A 427 17.64 -67.25 -6.71
N GLN A 428 18.14 -66.64 -7.80
CA GLN A 428 18.37 -67.34 -9.07
C GLN A 428 19.39 -68.46 -8.96
N LEU A 429 20.48 -68.24 -8.21
CA LEU A 429 21.49 -69.28 -7.96
C LEU A 429 20.93 -70.43 -7.13
N ALA A 430 20.13 -70.15 -6.11
CA ALA A 430 19.46 -71.16 -5.31
C ALA A 430 18.47 -71.98 -6.17
N ALA A 431 17.67 -71.31 -7.01
CA ALA A 431 16.77 -71.97 -7.95
C ALA A 431 17.53 -72.88 -8.94
N ALA A 432 18.67 -72.42 -9.48
CA ALA A 432 19.53 -73.21 -10.36
C ALA A 432 20.16 -74.41 -9.64
N ALA A 433 20.59 -74.24 -8.38
CA ALA A 433 21.15 -75.32 -7.57
C ALA A 433 20.10 -76.40 -7.27
N VAL A 434 18.87 -76.01 -6.91
CA VAL A 434 17.74 -76.93 -6.73
C VAL A 434 17.43 -77.68 -8.02
N ALA A 435 17.33 -76.97 -9.16
CA ALA A 435 17.11 -77.61 -10.46
C ALA A 435 18.24 -78.59 -10.86
N ALA A 436 19.49 -78.25 -10.57
CA ALA A 436 20.64 -79.12 -10.79
C ALA A 436 20.61 -80.37 -9.88
N GLN A 437 20.24 -80.20 -8.60
CA GLN A 437 20.05 -81.30 -7.67
C GLN A 437 18.92 -82.24 -8.14
N GLU A 438 17.78 -81.69 -8.55
CA GLU A 438 16.69 -82.49 -9.11
C GLU A 438 17.11 -83.26 -10.36
N ALA A 439 17.87 -82.63 -11.26
CA ALA A 439 18.41 -83.29 -12.45
C ALA A 439 19.39 -84.43 -12.09
N ALA A 440 20.27 -84.21 -11.10
CA ALA A 440 21.19 -85.21 -10.60
C ALA A 440 20.45 -86.40 -9.95
N GLN A 441 19.43 -86.12 -9.12
CA GLN A 441 18.58 -87.15 -8.53
C GLN A 441 17.82 -87.96 -9.59
N LYS A 442 17.26 -87.31 -10.61
CA LYS A 442 16.64 -88.00 -11.76
C LYS A 442 17.63 -88.90 -12.48
N SER A 443 18.87 -88.43 -12.69
CA SER A 443 19.93 -89.24 -13.31
C SER A 443 20.31 -90.44 -12.45
N LEU A 444 20.42 -90.26 -11.12
CA LEU A 444 20.70 -91.35 -10.18
C LEU A 444 19.58 -92.39 -10.20
N GLN A 445 18.31 -91.98 -10.14
CA GLN A 445 17.17 -92.89 -10.23
C GLN A 445 17.18 -93.71 -11.53
N VAL A 446 17.61 -93.13 -12.65
CA VAL A 446 17.75 -93.86 -13.93
C VAL A 446 18.91 -94.86 -13.85
N ALA A 447 20.04 -94.49 -13.24
CA ALA A 447 21.17 -95.38 -13.03
C ALA A 447 20.78 -96.56 -12.11
N ASP A 448 20.07 -96.30 -11.01
CA ASP A 448 19.59 -97.31 -10.07
C ASP A 448 18.61 -98.28 -10.75
N ARG A 449 17.66 -97.77 -11.56
CA ARG A 449 16.76 -98.61 -12.36
C ARG A 449 17.53 -99.51 -13.33
N ARG A 450 18.51 -98.96 -14.06
CA ARG A 450 19.36 -99.75 -14.97
C ARG A 450 20.21 -100.78 -14.23
N ALA A 451 20.75 -100.43 -13.07
CA ALA A 451 21.52 -101.36 -12.25
C ALA A 451 20.64 -102.50 -11.73
N ALA A 452 19.42 -102.21 -11.29
CA ALA A 452 18.44 -103.22 -10.89
C ALA A 452 18.06 -104.15 -12.06
N GLU A 453 17.81 -103.59 -13.25
CA GLU A 453 17.56 -104.39 -14.47
C GLU A 453 18.74 -105.31 -14.82
N LEU A 454 19.98 -104.80 -14.74
CA LEU A 454 21.19 -105.58 -14.97
C LEU A 454 21.37 -106.68 -13.91
N ASN A 455 21.13 -106.38 -12.63
CA ASN A 455 21.20 -107.37 -11.56
C ASN A 455 20.16 -108.48 -11.75
N ASN A 456 18.91 -108.15 -12.07
CA ASN A 456 17.88 -109.14 -12.40
C ASN A 456 18.32 -110.03 -13.57
N ARG A 457 18.99 -109.46 -14.59
CA ARG A 457 19.54 -110.22 -15.71
C ARG A 457 20.68 -111.14 -15.28
N ILE A 458 21.57 -110.68 -14.42
CA ILE A 458 22.67 -111.48 -13.85
C ILE A 458 22.11 -112.61 -13.00
N GLU A 459 21.14 -112.35 -12.13
CA GLU A 459 20.45 -113.37 -11.33
C GLU A 459 19.79 -114.42 -12.21
N GLU A 460 19.06 -114.03 -13.26
CA GLU A 460 18.46 -115.00 -14.19
C GLU A 460 19.52 -115.83 -14.93
N LEU A 461 20.62 -115.20 -15.38
CA LEU A 461 21.74 -115.93 -15.99
C LEU A 461 22.42 -116.88 -14.98
N THR A 462 22.49 -116.49 -13.72
CA THR A 462 23.06 -117.32 -12.63
C THR A 462 22.15 -118.50 -12.33
N ARG A 463 20.83 -118.29 -12.29
CA ARG A 463 19.82 -119.35 -12.17
C ARG A 463 19.88 -120.31 -13.36
N GLN A 464 20.05 -119.78 -14.57
CA GLN A 464 20.26 -120.60 -15.77
C GLN A 464 21.56 -121.42 -15.67
N LEU A 465 22.64 -120.86 -15.15
CA LEU A 465 23.89 -121.58 -14.89
C LEU A 465 23.67 -122.70 -13.86
N GLU A 466 23.05 -122.43 -12.71
CA GLU A 466 22.73 -123.43 -11.68
C GLU A 466 21.86 -124.57 -12.23
N VAL A 467 20.84 -124.26 -13.03
CA VAL A 467 19.99 -125.27 -13.70
C VAL A 467 20.77 -126.07 -14.74
N SER A 468 21.70 -125.43 -15.47
CA SER A 468 22.56 -126.11 -16.43
C SER A 468 23.59 -127.02 -15.75
N GLU A 469 24.10 -126.62 -14.58
CA GLU A 469 25.04 -127.37 -13.76
C GLU A 469 24.35 -128.59 -13.13
N SER A 470 23.16 -128.41 -12.55
CA SER A 470 22.35 -129.50 -11.99
C SER A 470 21.75 -130.45 -13.05
N ARG A 471 21.54 -129.99 -14.31
CA ARG A 471 21.31 -130.89 -15.46
C ARG A 471 22.60 -131.57 -15.94
N GLY A 472 23.75 -130.92 -15.79
CA GLY A 472 25.07 -131.40 -16.17
C GLY A 472 25.60 -132.53 -15.29
N GLU A 473 25.16 -132.62 -14.03
CA GLU A 473 25.55 -133.70 -13.11
C GLU A 473 25.13 -135.11 -13.58
N ARG A 474 24.16 -135.24 -14.49
CA ARG A 474 23.76 -136.55 -15.06
C ARG A 474 24.34 -136.86 -16.44
N ASN A 475 25.04 -135.92 -17.08
CA ASN A 475 25.72 -136.13 -18.36
C ASN A 475 27.23 -135.87 -18.20
N LEU A 476 27.86 -136.77 -17.45
CA LEU A 476 29.29 -136.94 -17.21
C LEU A 476 30.20 -136.59 -18.41
N ARG A 477 31.36 -135.98 -18.07
CA ARG A 477 32.63 -136.03 -18.82
C ARG A 477 32.66 -135.30 -20.17
N ARG A 478 33.29 -134.10 -20.19
CA ARG A 478 34.45 -133.77 -21.06
C ARG A 478 34.86 -132.29 -20.95
N LYS A 479 36.09 -132.08 -20.45
CA LYS A 479 37.01 -130.94 -20.70
C LYS A 479 36.46 -129.53 -20.42
N VAL A 480 36.49 -129.13 -19.15
CA VAL A 480 36.65 -127.71 -18.78
C VAL A 480 38.08 -127.31 -19.14
N ARG A 481 38.23 -126.46 -20.17
CA ARG A 481 39.47 -125.72 -20.39
C ARG A 481 39.31 -124.38 -19.68
N HIS A 482 40.21 -124.08 -18.76
CA HIS A 482 40.42 -122.74 -18.25
C HIS A 482 40.67 -121.80 -19.43
N ILE A 483 39.73 -120.91 -19.72
CA ILE A 483 39.96 -119.76 -20.60
C ILE A 483 40.04 -118.55 -19.68
N CYS A 484 41.28 -118.20 -19.39
CA CYS A 484 41.68 -116.97 -18.71
C CYS A 484 41.19 -115.74 -19.50
N TRP A 485 40.55 -114.82 -18.78
CA TRP A 485 39.98 -113.58 -19.29
C TRP A 485 41.09 -112.60 -19.71
N PRO A 486 41.07 -112.01 -20.91
CA PRO A 486 42.12 -111.07 -21.33
C PRO A 486 41.80 -109.65 -20.85
N TRP A 487 42.64 -109.14 -19.95
CA TRP A 487 42.76 -107.71 -19.68
C TRP A 487 43.26 -106.99 -20.95
N ARG A 488 42.42 -106.18 -21.60
CA ARG A 488 42.92 -105.18 -22.56
C ARG A 488 43.15 -103.85 -21.85
N THR A 489 44.42 -103.49 -21.82
CA THR A 489 44.97 -102.17 -21.56
C THR A 489 44.46 -101.17 -22.60
N LEU A 490 43.60 -100.23 -22.21
CA LEU A 490 43.33 -99.03 -23.01
C LEU A 490 44.40 -97.98 -22.68
N LYS A 491 45.48 -98.04 -23.46
CA LYS A 491 46.45 -96.94 -23.57
C LYS A 491 45.94 -95.94 -24.59
N VAL A 492 45.76 -94.71 -24.13
CA VAL A 492 45.58 -93.48 -24.91
C VAL A 492 46.76 -93.28 -25.86
N ASN A 493 46.50 -92.81 -27.10
CA ASN A 493 47.39 -91.88 -27.81
C ASN A 493 46.73 -91.23 -29.07
N PRO A 494 47.28 -90.12 -29.59
CA PRO A 494 46.53 -88.93 -30.02
C PRO A 494 46.51 -88.68 -31.55
N GLY A 495 45.62 -87.76 -31.96
CA GLY A 495 45.69 -86.93 -33.18
C GLY A 495 45.04 -87.53 -34.44
N ASP A 496 43.79 -87.18 -34.77
CA ASP A 496 43.29 -86.02 -35.58
C ASP A 496 43.22 -86.34 -37.10
N PRO A 497 42.38 -85.70 -37.96
CA PRO A 497 41.32 -84.70 -37.72
C PRO A 497 39.98 -84.96 -38.48
N MET A 498 39.04 -84.02 -38.29
CA MET A 498 37.80 -83.73 -39.06
C MET A 498 36.56 -84.63 -38.86
N GLY A 499 35.46 -84.04 -38.36
CA GLY A 499 34.17 -84.75 -38.41
C GLY A 499 32.86 -84.18 -37.85
N ARG A 500 32.82 -82.96 -37.26
CA ARG A 500 31.60 -82.16 -36.97
C ARG A 500 30.61 -82.58 -35.85
N ASN A 501 30.60 -81.72 -34.84
CA ASN A 501 29.44 -80.98 -34.27
C ASN A 501 28.42 -81.69 -33.37
N ALA A 502 28.60 -81.57 -32.05
CA ALA A 502 27.53 -81.11 -31.14
C ALA A 502 28.12 -80.46 -29.88
N LYS A 503 27.67 -79.24 -29.62
CA LYS A 503 28.11 -78.28 -28.60
C LYS A 503 27.90 -78.80 -27.17
N ARG A 504 28.92 -78.71 -26.32
CA ARG A 504 28.76 -78.37 -24.90
C ARG A 504 29.85 -77.37 -24.51
N MET A 505 29.42 -76.12 -24.35
CA MET A 505 30.17 -75.07 -23.68
C MET A 505 30.20 -75.40 -22.19
N VAL A 506 31.39 -75.54 -21.62
CA VAL A 506 31.63 -75.45 -20.18
C VAL A 506 32.35 -74.11 -19.97
N PRO A 507 31.80 -73.17 -19.21
CA PRO A 507 32.56 -71.98 -18.82
C PRO A 507 33.56 -72.34 -17.72
N GLU A 508 34.84 -72.20 -18.03
CA GLU A 508 35.92 -72.16 -17.05
C GLU A 508 35.71 -70.95 -16.12
N MET A 509 35.45 -71.23 -14.85
CA MET A 509 35.68 -70.28 -13.77
C MET A 509 37.17 -70.28 -13.45
N GLN A 510 37.94 -69.38 -14.04
CA GLN A 510 39.19 -68.88 -13.46
C GLN A 510 39.66 -67.63 -14.20
N GLY A 511 39.28 -66.47 -13.68
CA GLY A 511 39.82 -65.18 -14.03
C GLY A 511 39.43 -64.17 -12.96
N LEU A 512 40.37 -63.34 -12.56
CA LEU A 512 40.29 -62.26 -11.55
C LEU A 512 40.77 -62.61 -10.13
N LEU A 513 42.05 -62.96 -10.02
CA LEU A 513 42.91 -62.25 -9.06
C LEU A 513 43.74 -61.28 -9.87
N HIS A 514 43.50 -59.98 -9.70
CA HIS A 514 44.42 -58.84 -9.74
C HIS A 514 43.56 -57.57 -9.90
N TYR A 515 43.24 -56.90 -8.80
CA TYR A 515 43.48 -55.46 -8.67
C TYR A 515 43.40 -55.05 -7.19
N ARG A 516 44.40 -54.31 -6.76
CA ARG A 516 44.46 -53.51 -5.53
C ARG A 516 44.50 -52.06 -5.99
N ILE A 517 43.88 -51.19 -5.18
CA ILE A 517 43.54 -49.76 -5.37
C ILE A 517 42.15 -49.58 -5.97
#